data_AF-A0ABD5UJ84-F1
#
_entry.id   AF-A0ABD5UJ84-F1
#
_cell.length_a   1.000
_cell.length_b   1.000
_cell.length_c   1.000
_cell.angle_alpha   90.00
_cell.angle_beta   90.00
_cell.angle_gamma   90.00
#
_symmetry.space_group_name_H-M   'P 1'
#
loop_
_entity.id
_entity.type
_entity.pdbx_description
1 polymer ?
#
loop_
_entity_poly.entity_id
_entity_poly.type
_entity_poly.pdbx_seq_one_letter_code
_entity_poly.pdbx_strand_id
1 'polypeptide(L)'
;MSQQTRYTAEHAAEQFRIRATGGAGVATAWQRGLRVEIPPEAPVPKHDEARFDARSDLVVFRREQTLTTCYGLDADHVTNIHGVAVAAVVDAQFGTSYRSRIDAANLEEVTS
;
A
#
# COMPACT_ATOMS: atom_id res chain seq x y z
N MET A 1 -13.85 -11.63 19.24
CA MET A 1 -13.37 -10.35 19.80
C MET A 1 -11.98 -10.05 19.21
N SER A 2 -11.88 -8.97 18.45
CA SER A 2 -10.74 -8.57 17.60
C SER A 2 -9.61 -7.92 18.43
N GLN A 3 -8.55 -8.69 18.70
CA GLN A 3 -7.41 -8.25 19.55
C GLN A 3 -6.10 -7.93 18.79
N GLN A 4 -6.00 -8.11 17.47
CA GLN A 4 -4.69 -8.21 16.80
C GLN A 4 -4.44 -7.16 15.72
N THR A 5 -4.46 -5.89 16.11
CA THR A 5 -3.84 -4.79 15.34
C THR A 5 -2.79 -4.08 16.18
N ARG A 6 -2.18 -4.81 17.13
CA ARG A 6 -1.47 -4.22 18.27
C ARG A 6 -0.10 -3.62 17.96
N TYR A 7 0.40 -3.76 16.74
CA TYR A 7 1.57 -3.00 16.30
C TYR A 7 1.33 -2.52 14.87
N THR A 8 0.62 -1.41 14.75
CA THR A 8 0.88 -0.50 13.62
C THR A 8 2.16 0.21 14.01
N ALA A 9 3.24 0.04 13.26
CA ALA A 9 4.43 0.86 13.49
C ALA A 9 4.03 2.34 13.36
N GLU A 10 4.60 3.24 14.17
CA GLU A 10 4.36 4.69 14.03
C GLU A 10 4.56 5.13 12.57
N HIS A 11 5.56 4.52 11.91
CA HIS A 11 5.80 4.66 10.48
C HIS A 11 4.58 4.34 9.60
N ALA A 12 3.87 3.24 9.82
CA ALA A 12 2.69 2.90 9.00
C ALA A 12 1.52 3.87 9.26
N ALA A 13 1.33 4.33 10.50
CA ALA A 13 0.31 5.32 10.83
C ALA A 13 0.65 6.73 10.30
N GLU A 14 1.93 7.07 10.22
CA GLU A 14 2.45 8.30 9.61
C GLU A 14 2.30 8.26 8.09
N GLN A 15 2.73 7.18 7.43
CA GLN A 15 2.56 6.99 5.99
C GLN A 15 1.09 7.03 5.58
N PHE A 16 0.17 6.47 6.37
CA PHE A 16 -1.26 6.57 6.11
C PHE A 16 -1.78 8.01 6.21
N ARG A 17 -1.35 8.78 7.21
CA ARG A 17 -1.75 10.19 7.33
C ARG A 17 -1.28 11.02 6.14
N ILE A 18 -0.16 10.66 5.55
CA ILE A 18 0.44 11.37 4.41
C ILE A 18 -0.19 10.90 3.07
N ARG A 19 -0.55 9.61 2.96
CA ARG A 19 -0.83 8.96 1.67
C ARG A 19 -2.28 8.44 1.48
N ALA A 20 -3.14 8.57 2.48
CA ALA A 20 -4.54 8.14 2.37
C ALA A 20 -5.43 9.26 1.83
N THR A 21 -6.22 8.96 0.80
CA THR A 21 -7.40 9.74 0.43
C THR A 21 -8.61 9.19 1.22
N GLY A 22 -9.32 10.03 1.98
CA GLY A 22 -10.63 9.67 2.53
C GLY A 22 -10.72 8.59 3.64
N GLY A 23 -10.02 8.76 4.78
CA GLY A 23 -10.58 8.42 6.10
C GLY A 23 -10.04 7.23 6.96
N ALA A 24 -10.47 7.24 8.23
CA ALA A 24 -10.46 6.25 9.34
C ALA A 24 -9.16 5.65 9.91
N GLY A 25 -8.11 5.35 9.12
CA GLY A 25 -6.84 4.80 9.62
C GLY A 25 -6.46 3.41 9.07
N VAL A 26 -5.16 3.07 9.14
CA VAL A 26 -4.53 1.83 8.59
C VAL A 26 -5.27 0.56 9.00
N ALA A 27 -5.64 0.46 10.27
CA ALA A 27 -6.32 -0.72 10.82
C ALA A 27 -7.66 -1.00 10.14
N THR A 28 -8.44 0.04 9.86
CA THR A 28 -9.72 -0.10 9.19
C THR A 28 -9.53 -0.43 7.71
N ALA A 29 -8.54 0.17 7.05
CA ALA A 29 -8.19 -0.18 5.68
C ALA A 29 -7.78 -1.65 5.55
N TRP A 30 -6.98 -2.16 6.49
CA TRP A 30 -6.60 -3.57 6.53
C TRP A 30 -7.79 -4.53 6.67
N GLN A 31 -8.78 -4.17 7.50
CA GLN A 31 -9.96 -5.00 7.73
C GLN A 31 -10.88 -5.06 6.51
N ARG A 32 -11.02 -3.95 5.77
CA ARG A 32 -11.83 -3.87 4.54
C ARG A 32 -11.11 -4.44 3.34
N GLY A 33 -9.79 -4.38 3.34
CA GLY A 33 -8.98 -4.61 2.15
C GLY A 33 -9.06 -6.03 1.61
N LEU A 34 -9.04 -6.13 0.28
CA LEU A 34 -8.97 -7.38 -0.46
C LEU A 34 -7.51 -7.82 -0.58
N ARG A 35 -7.25 -9.11 -0.47
CA ARG A 35 -5.89 -9.66 -0.57
C ARG A 35 -5.30 -9.37 -1.95
N VAL A 36 -4.05 -8.92 -1.96
CA VAL A 36 -3.26 -8.67 -3.17
C VAL A 36 -2.13 -9.69 -3.22
N GLU A 37 -2.01 -10.40 -4.33
CA GLU A 37 -0.90 -11.33 -4.57
C GLU A 37 0.25 -10.57 -5.24
N ILE A 38 1.26 -10.16 -4.48
CA ILE A 38 2.44 -9.47 -5.03
C ILE A 38 3.40 -10.53 -5.60
N PRO A 39 3.75 -10.47 -6.90
CA PRO A 39 4.69 -11.42 -7.49
C PRO A 39 6.08 -11.32 -6.84
N PRO A 40 6.81 -12.44 -6.66
CA PRO A 40 8.13 -12.44 -6.04
C PRO A 40 9.18 -11.62 -6.82
N GLU A 41 8.99 -11.42 -8.12
CA GLU A 41 9.82 -10.60 -8.99
C GLU A 41 9.52 -9.10 -8.90
N ALA A 42 8.42 -8.71 -8.26
CA ALA A 42 8.10 -7.30 -8.08
C ALA A 42 9.15 -6.66 -7.17
N PRO A 43 9.62 -5.44 -7.47
CA PRO A 43 10.56 -4.72 -6.63
C PRO A 43 9.80 -4.15 -5.43
N VAL A 44 9.18 -5.00 -4.60
CA VAL A 44 8.43 -4.61 -3.40
C VAL A 44 9.08 -5.33 -2.21
N PRO A 45 9.35 -4.63 -1.10
CA PRO A 45 9.96 -5.25 0.08
C PRO A 45 9.20 -6.49 0.57
N LYS A 46 9.95 -7.44 1.14
CA LYS A 46 9.41 -8.71 1.64
C LYS A 46 8.30 -8.48 2.69
N HIS A 47 7.19 -9.18 2.52
CA HIS A 47 6.00 -9.12 3.35
C HIS A 47 5.32 -10.50 3.39
N ASP A 48 4.38 -10.68 4.31
CA ASP A 48 3.60 -11.92 4.43
C ASP A 48 2.23 -11.79 3.78
N GLU A 49 1.66 -10.59 3.77
CA GLU A 49 0.36 -10.31 3.16
C GLU A 49 0.22 -8.84 2.80
N ALA A 50 -0.39 -8.59 1.64
CA ALA A 50 -0.78 -7.27 1.19
C ALA A 50 -2.29 -7.21 1.01
N ARG A 51 -2.90 -6.07 1.34
CA ARG A 51 -4.34 -5.84 1.18
C ARG A 51 -4.65 -4.48 0.59
N PHE A 52 -5.48 -4.46 -0.44
CA PHE A 52 -5.95 -3.28 -1.14
C PHE A 52 -7.32 -2.84 -0.62
N ASP A 53 -7.41 -1.64 -0.06
CA ASP A 53 -8.67 -0.98 0.28
C ASP A 53 -9.03 0.07 -0.77
N ALA A 54 -9.97 -0.26 -1.65
CA ALA A 54 -10.46 0.62 -2.70
C ALA A 54 -11.14 1.89 -2.17
N ARG A 55 -11.57 1.91 -0.90
CA ARG A 55 -12.20 3.11 -0.32
C ARG A 55 -11.19 4.20 0.01
N SER A 56 -9.95 3.82 0.30
CA SER A 56 -8.89 4.75 0.70
C SER A 56 -7.71 4.74 -0.27
N ASP A 57 -7.88 4.14 -1.45
CA ASP A 57 -6.87 4.00 -2.49
C ASP A 57 -5.51 3.53 -1.95
N LEU A 58 -5.51 2.54 -1.07
CA LEU A 58 -4.32 2.13 -0.30
C LEU A 58 -4.07 0.64 -0.36
N VAL A 59 -2.80 0.27 -0.43
CA VAL A 59 -2.34 -1.09 -0.14
C VAL A 59 -1.59 -1.11 1.16
N VAL A 60 -2.04 -1.91 2.12
CA VAL A 60 -1.43 -2.10 3.43
C VAL A 60 -0.69 -3.42 3.44
N PHE A 61 0.54 -3.40 3.94
CA PHE A 61 1.41 -4.57 4.04
C PHE A 61 1.56 -5.01 5.48
N ARG A 62 1.53 -6.33 5.68
CA ARG A 62 1.78 -6.99 6.95
C ARG A 62 3.01 -7.88 6.84
N ARG A 63 3.85 -7.83 7.87
CA ARG A 63 4.90 -8.81 8.12
C ARG A 63 4.74 -9.31 9.54
N GLU A 64 4.77 -10.62 9.69
CA GLU A 64 4.45 -11.36 10.90
C GLU A 64 3.06 -10.96 11.43
N GLN A 65 3.02 -10.25 12.55
CA GLN A 65 1.77 -9.73 13.16
C GLN A 65 1.68 -8.21 13.14
N THR A 66 2.53 -7.55 12.36
CA THR A 66 2.72 -6.09 12.37
C THR A 66 2.35 -5.50 11.01
N LEU A 67 1.53 -4.45 11.01
CA LEU A 67 1.28 -3.66 9.80
C LEU A 67 2.49 -2.75 9.60
N THR A 68 3.30 -3.05 8.59
CA THR A 68 4.65 -2.51 8.45
C THR A 68 4.71 -1.27 7.59
N THR A 69 3.94 -1.24 6.51
CA THR A 69 3.94 -0.11 5.57
C THR A 69 2.63 -0.05 4.80
N CYS A 70 2.39 1.09 4.14
CA CYS A 70 1.32 1.24 3.18
C CYS A 70 1.75 2.12 2.00
N TYR A 71 1.16 1.84 0.84
CA TYR A 71 1.35 2.61 -0.38
C TYR A 71 0.00 3.16 -0.82
N GLY A 72 -0.11 4.49 -0.83
CA GLY A 72 -1.21 5.17 -1.50
C GLY A 72 -1.06 4.99 -3.00
N LEU A 73 -2.17 4.75 -3.69
CA LEU A 73 -2.20 4.51 -5.13
C LEU A 73 -2.58 5.75 -5.92
N ASP A 74 -3.01 6.81 -5.24
CA ASP A 74 -3.18 8.12 -5.86
C ASP A 74 -1.82 8.61 -6.40
N ALA A 75 -1.85 9.22 -7.59
CA ALA A 75 -0.65 9.64 -8.30
C ALA A 75 0.19 10.62 -7.49
N ASP A 76 -0.44 11.47 -6.69
CA ASP A 76 0.24 12.46 -5.85
C ASP A 76 1.00 11.80 -4.68
N HIS A 77 0.70 10.52 -4.37
CA HIS A 77 1.29 9.78 -3.24
C HIS A 77 2.32 8.72 -3.66
N VAL A 78 2.43 8.43 -4.96
CA VAL A 78 3.42 7.46 -5.48
C VAL A 78 4.68 8.18 -5.92
N THR A 79 5.68 8.19 -5.03
CA THR A 79 6.97 8.85 -5.27
C THR A 79 8.13 7.89 -5.51
N ASN A 80 7.88 6.58 -5.58
CA ASN A 80 8.96 5.61 -5.75
C ASN A 80 8.55 4.36 -6.54
N ILE A 81 9.56 3.62 -7.00
CA ILE A 81 9.37 2.43 -7.85
C ILE A 81 8.54 1.32 -7.18
N HIS A 82 8.59 1.22 -5.84
CA HIS A 82 7.78 0.25 -5.09
C HIS A 82 6.29 0.57 -5.22
N GLY A 83 5.90 1.84 -5.05
CA GLY A 83 4.51 2.28 -5.21
C GLY A 83 4.00 2.06 -6.64
N VAL A 84 4.84 2.29 -7.65
CA VAL A 84 4.51 2.01 -9.06
C VAL A 84 4.25 0.52 -9.28
N ALA A 85 5.12 -0.34 -8.74
CA ALA A 85 4.95 -1.79 -8.83
C ALA A 85 3.67 -2.25 -8.15
N VAL A 86 3.35 -1.71 -6.97
CA VAL A 86 2.11 -2.02 -6.24
C VAL A 86 0.87 -1.57 -7.04
N ALA A 87 0.88 -0.36 -7.59
CA ALA A 87 -0.20 0.13 -8.44
C ALA A 87 -0.42 -0.76 -9.67
N ALA A 88 0.65 -1.20 -10.32
CA ALA A 88 0.58 -2.12 -11.47
C ALA A 88 -0.09 -3.46 -11.11
N VAL A 89 0.23 -4.02 -9.93
CA VAL A 89 -0.37 -5.28 -9.47
C VAL A 89 -1.85 -5.10 -9.16
N VAL A 90 -2.22 -3.98 -8.51
CA VAL A 90 -3.63 -3.67 -8.21
C VAL A 90 -4.44 -3.44 -9.49
N ASP A 91 -3.88 -2.73 -10.47
CA ASP A 91 -4.50 -2.56 -11.78
C ASP A 91 -4.79 -3.92 -12.44
N ALA A 92 -3.81 -4.82 -12.44
CA ALA A 92 -3.93 -6.15 -13.04
C ALA A 92 -4.96 -7.06 -12.34
N GLN A 93 -5.05 -7.00 -11.01
CA GLN A 93 -5.93 -7.90 -10.24
C GLN A 93 -7.36 -7.38 -10.10
N PHE A 94 -7.55 -6.06 -10.05
CA PHE A 94 -8.85 -5.44 -9.75
C PHE A 94 -9.42 -4.62 -10.90
N GLY A 95 -8.74 -4.59 -12.06
CA GLY A 95 -9.20 -3.84 -13.23
C GLY A 95 -9.19 -2.33 -13.03
N THR A 96 -8.27 -1.83 -12.22
CA THR A 96 -8.11 -0.40 -11.92
C THR A 96 -7.10 0.27 -12.85
N SER A 97 -6.88 1.57 -12.70
CA SER A 97 -5.99 2.35 -13.58
C SER A 97 -5.22 3.42 -12.79
N TYR A 98 -4.62 3.01 -11.67
CA TYR A 98 -3.74 3.87 -10.87
C TYR A 98 -2.44 4.12 -11.59
N ARG A 99 -1.81 3.09 -12.16
CA ARG A 99 -0.48 3.20 -12.77
C ARG A 99 -0.44 4.23 -13.90
N SER A 100 -1.48 4.30 -14.72
CA SER A 100 -1.55 5.24 -15.85
C SER A 100 -1.60 6.71 -15.42
N ARG A 101 -1.88 6.98 -14.14
CA ARG A 101 -1.93 8.34 -13.58
C ARG A 101 -0.61 8.76 -12.93
N ILE A 102 0.33 7.84 -12.71
CA ILE A 102 1.60 8.13 -12.05
C ILE A 102 2.57 8.75 -13.06
N ASP A 103 3.06 9.95 -12.75
CA ASP A 103 4.12 10.60 -13.53
C ASP A 103 5.50 10.03 -13.16
N ALA A 104 6.26 9.61 -14.17
CA ALA A 104 7.62 9.13 -13.99
C ALA A 104 8.57 10.22 -13.46
N ALA A 105 8.25 11.50 -13.66
CA ALA A 105 9.02 12.62 -13.14
C ALA A 105 8.99 12.73 -11.60
N ASN A 106 8.00 12.11 -10.95
CA ASN A 106 7.83 12.12 -9.50
C ASN A 106 8.52 10.94 -8.80
N LEU A 107 9.24 10.09 -9.53
CA LEU A 107 9.88 8.90 -8.99
C LEU A 107 11.29 9.21 -8.47
N GLU A 108 11.46 9.13 -7.15
CA GLU A 108 12.77 9.12 -6.49
C GLU A 108 13.49 7.78 -6.75
N GLU A 109 14.79 7.83 -7.04
CA GLU A 109 15.65 6.65 -7.05
C GLU A 109 15.79 6.11 -5.61
N VAL A 110 15.29 4.90 -5.37
CA VAL A 110 15.45 4.23 -4.08
C VAL A 110 16.77 3.45 -4.08
N THR A 111 17.80 4.00 -3.44
CA THR A 111 19.00 3.24 -3.06
C THR A 111 18.66 2.30 -1.91
N SER A 112 18.81 0.99 -2.14
CA SER A 112 18.66 -0.09 -1.15
C SER A 112 19.78 -0.10 -0.11
#